data_AF-A0A3A4PEA7-F1
#
_entry.id   AF-A0A3A4PEA7-F1
#
_cell.length_a   1.000
_cell.length_b   1.000
_cell.length_c   1.000
_cell.angle_alpha   90.00
_cell.angle_beta   90.00
_cell.angle_gamma   90.00
#
_symmetry.space_group_name_H-M   'P 1'
#
loop_
_entity.id
_entity.type
_entity.pdbx_description
1 polymer ?
#
loop_
_entity_poly.entity_id
_entity_poly.type
_entity_poly.pdbx_seq_one_letter_code
_entity_poly.pdbx_strand_id
1 'polypeptide(L)'
;METVTSHNAELEEKIIAALKTCYDPEIPVNIYELGLIYNIHISPTADVTITMTLTSPACPVAGSLPMEVEMAVNNVPEVASARVELVWEPPWNPDMMSEAAKLELGF
;
A
#
# COMPACT_ATOMS: atom_id res chain seq x y z
N MET A 1 11.21 15.11 24.34
CA MET A 1 10.25 14.08 23.89
C MET A 1 10.36 14.07 22.37
N GLU A 2 11.38 13.39 21.83
CA GLU A 2 11.77 13.49 20.40
C GLU A 2 12.01 12.12 19.73
N THR A 3 11.85 11.01 20.45
CA THR A 3 12.17 9.67 19.91
C THR A 3 11.03 8.97 19.18
N VAL A 4 9.78 9.40 19.36
CA VAL A 4 8.61 8.71 18.78
C VAL A 4 8.52 8.88 17.25
N THR A 5 9.02 9.98 16.70
CA THR A 5 8.90 10.25 15.25
C THR A 5 9.91 9.45 14.41
N SER A 6 11.09 9.15 14.95
CA SER A 6 12.16 8.45 14.20
C SER A 6 11.86 6.97 13.94
N HIS A 7 11.27 6.27 14.91
CA HIS A 7 11.03 4.83 14.81
C HIS A 7 9.89 4.52 13.82
N ASN A 8 8.83 5.34 13.81
CA ASN A 8 7.72 5.17 12.89
C ASN A 8 8.14 5.43 11.44
N ALA A 9 9.05 6.37 11.20
CA ALA A 9 9.55 6.64 9.85
C ALA A 9 10.36 5.44 9.29
N GLU A 10 11.23 4.83 10.09
CA GLU A 10 11.97 3.64 9.68
C GLU A 10 11.05 2.43 9.44
N LEU A 11 10.02 2.27 10.26
CA LEU A 11 9.01 1.23 10.08
C LEU A 11 8.17 1.50 8.82
N GLU A 12 7.77 2.75 8.59
CA GLU A 12 7.03 3.17 7.40
C GLU A 12 7.82 2.86 6.12
N GLU A 13 9.13 3.14 6.09
CA GLU A 13 9.98 2.77 4.95
C GLU A 13 10.00 1.26 4.68
N LYS A 14 10.04 0.43 5.73
CA LYS A 14 9.97 -1.03 5.60
C LYS A 14 8.61 -1.50 5.10
N ILE A 15 7.54 -0.89 5.58
CA ILE A 15 6.18 -1.15 5.10
C ILE A 15 6.05 -0.76 3.62
N ILE A 16 6.53 0.41 3.24
CA ILE A 16 6.55 0.87 1.83
C ILE A 16 7.35 -0.12 0.97
N ALA A 17 8.51 -0.58 1.44
CA ALA A 17 9.31 -1.57 0.73
C ALA A 17 8.53 -2.89 0.54
N ALA A 18 7.80 -3.36 1.56
CA ALA A 18 6.93 -4.52 1.44
C ALA A 18 5.77 -4.28 0.43
N LEU A 19 5.12 -3.12 0.48
CA LEU A 19 4.06 -2.75 -0.45
C LEU A 19 4.54 -2.71 -1.90
N LYS A 20 5.78 -2.28 -2.15
CA LYS A 20 6.40 -2.29 -3.48
C LYS A 20 6.67 -3.69 -4.03
N THR A 21 6.59 -4.74 -3.20
CA THR A 21 6.66 -6.14 -3.67
C THR A 21 5.33 -6.70 -4.14
N CYS A 22 4.23 -6.01 -3.86
CA CYS A 22 2.89 -6.36 -4.34
C CYS A 22 2.63 -5.68 -5.68
N TYR A 23 2.20 -6.46 -6.67
CA TYR A 23 1.95 -5.99 -8.04
C TYR A 23 0.48 -6.17 -8.41
N ASP A 24 -0.03 -5.23 -9.20
CA ASP A 24 -1.34 -5.42 -9.83
C ASP A 24 -1.20 -6.47 -10.96
N PRO A 25 -2.06 -7.50 -11.04
CA PRO A 25 -1.95 -8.52 -12.08
C PRO A 25 -2.45 -8.06 -13.45
N GLU A 26 -3.20 -6.95 -13.52
CA GLU A 26 -3.65 -6.34 -14.77
C GLU A 26 -2.64 -5.30 -15.29
N ILE A 27 -1.93 -4.61 -14.39
CA ILE A 27 -0.93 -3.58 -14.73
C ILE A 27 0.43 -3.97 -14.12
N PRO A 28 1.51 -4.15 -14.90
CA PRO A 28 2.80 -4.67 -14.44
C PRO A 28 3.61 -3.66 -13.60
N VAL A 29 2.96 -2.95 -12.68
CA VAL A 29 3.52 -1.93 -11.79
C VAL A 29 3.09 -2.28 -10.37
N ASN A 30 3.92 -1.94 -9.39
CA ASN A 30 3.59 -2.20 -7.99
C ASN A 30 2.47 -1.26 -7.50
N ILE A 31 1.68 -1.74 -6.54
CA ILE A 31 0.48 -1.04 -6.04
C ILE A 31 0.80 0.33 -5.41
N TYR A 32 2.02 0.51 -4.90
CA TYR A 32 2.45 1.75 -4.28
C TYR A 32 2.71 2.82 -5.34
N GLU A 33 3.49 2.48 -6.37
CA GLU A 33 3.78 3.40 -7.50
C GLU A 33 2.55 3.62 -8.38
N LEU A 34 1.60 2.67 -8.43
CA LEU A 34 0.29 2.87 -9.05
C LEU A 34 -0.59 3.88 -8.32
N GLY A 35 -0.25 4.24 -7.08
CA GLY A 35 -1.06 5.15 -6.27
C GLY A 35 -2.34 4.50 -5.73
N LEU A 36 -2.35 3.18 -5.55
CA LEU A 36 -3.47 2.47 -4.92
C LEU A 36 -3.48 2.61 -3.40
N ILE A 37 -2.34 2.98 -2.81
CA ILE A 37 -2.19 3.18 -1.35
C ILE A 37 -2.48 4.66 -1.03
N TYR A 38 -3.55 4.90 -0.28
CA TYR A 38 -3.98 6.26 0.09
C TYR A 38 -3.42 6.69 1.45
N ASN A 39 -3.29 5.76 2.39
CA ASN A 39 -2.82 6.07 3.73
C ASN A 39 -2.15 4.84 4.37
N ILE A 40 -1.10 5.09 5.14
CA ILE A 40 -0.45 4.11 6.00
C ILE A 40 -0.47 4.70 7.42
N HIS A 41 -1.30 4.13 8.28
CA HIS A 41 -1.38 4.55 9.68
C HIS A 41 -0.67 3.54 10.57
N ILE A 42 0.34 4.00 11.31
CA ILE A 42 1.08 3.19 12.28
C ILE A 42 0.70 3.65 13.68
N SER A 43 0.09 2.75 14.46
CA SER A 43 -0.30 3.01 15.84
C SER A 43 0.93 3.01 16.78
N PRO A 44 0.81 3.55 18.01
CA PRO A 44 1.87 3.45 19.01
C PRO A 44 2.22 2.01 19.44
N THR A 45 1.36 1.04 19.13
CA THR A 45 1.55 -0.40 19.40
C THR A 45 2.06 -1.16 18.17
N ALA A 46 2.47 -0.45 17.12
CA ALA A 46 2.90 -1.00 15.84
C ALA A 46 1.81 -1.81 15.10
N ASP A 47 0.54 -1.51 15.37
CA ASP A 47 -0.57 -1.95 14.51
C ASP A 47 -0.61 -1.03 13.28
N VAL A 48 -0.68 -1.63 12.10
CA VAL A 48 -0.65 -0.93 10.82
C VAL A 48 -2.00 -1.04 10.15
N THR A 49 -2.61 0.10 9.84
CA THR A 49 -3.82 0.17 9.00
C THR A 49 -3.45 0.77 7.66
N ILE A 50 -3.71 0.04 6.58
CA ILE A 50 -3.46 0.48 5.20
C ILE A 50 -4.79 0.80 4.57
N THR A 51 -5.01 2.06 4.22
CA THR A 51 -6.16 2.45 3.41
C THR A 51 -5.75 2.38 1.94
N MET A 52 -6.39 1.52 1.17
CA MET A 52 -6.11 1.36 -0.25
C MET A 52 -7.38 1.31 -1.10
N THR A 53 -7.22 1.48 -2.40
CA THR A 53 -8.28 1.29 -3.38
C THR A 53 -7.84 0.28 -4.45
N LEU A 54 -8.72 -0.01 -5.41
CA LEU A 54 -8.41 -0.83 -6.58
C LEU A 54 -8.70 -0.06 -7.85
N THR A 55 -8.05 -0.47 -8.95
CA THR A 55 -8.28 0.07 -10.29
C THR A 55 -9.71 -0.15 -10.77
N SER A 56 -10.39 -1.22 -10.31
CA SER A 56 -11.78 -1.52 -10.64
C SER A 56 -12.50 -2.35 -9.55
N PRO A 57 -13.76 -2.00 -9.19
CA PRO A 57 -14.57 -2.78 -8.25
C PRO A 57 -15.06 -4.13 -8.78
N ALA A 58 -14.97 -4.34 -10.10
CA ALA A 58 -15.39 -5.58 -10.76
C ALA A 58 -14.25 -6.58 -10.96
N CYS A 59 -13.02 -6.26 -10.54
CA CYS A 59 -11.87 -7.10 -10.78
C CYS A 59 -11.94 -8.37 -9.90
N PRO A 60 -11.82 -9.60 -10.44
CA PRO A 60 -11.83 -10.84 -9.65
C PRO A 60 -10.68 -10.90 -8.62
N VAL A 61 -9.66 -10.07 -8.80
CA VAL A 61 -8.47 -9.93 -7.94
C VAL A 61 -8.77 -9.10 -6.68
N ALA A 62 -9.90 -8.38 -6.65
CA ALA A 62 -10.31 -7.58 -5.49
C ALA A 62 -10.44 -8.40 -4.19
N GLY A 63 -10.62 -9.72 -4.30
CA GLY A 63 -10.62 -10.63 -3.16
C GLY A 63 -9.23 -11.08 -2.68
N SER A 64 -8.19 -11.02 -3.52
CA SER A 64 -6.87 -11.58 -3.21
C SER A 64 -5.82 -10.51 -2.93
N LEU A 65 -5.82 -9.39 -3.66
CA LEU A 65 -4.79 -8.36 -3.54
C LEU A 65 -4.79 -7.69 -2.15
N PRO A 66 -5.92 -7.29 -1.55
CA PRO A 66 -5.93 -6.74 -0.19
C PRO A 66 -5.34 -7.72 0.83
N MET A 67 -5.59 -9.02 0.66
CA MET A 67 -5.06 -10.05 1.57
C MET A 67 -3.57 -10.27 1.37
N GLU A 68 -3.09 -10.23 0.12
CA GLU A 68 -1.65 -10.28 -0.18
C GLU A 68 -0.91 -9.08 0.44
N VAL A 69 -1.48 -7.89 0.32
CA VAL A 69 -0.96 -6.66 0.95
C VAL A 69 -0.91 -6.80 2.46
N GLU A 70 -2.02 -7.24 3.06
CA GLU A 70 -2.10 -7.46 4.50
C GLU A 70 -1.03 -8.46 4.97
N MET A 71 -0.85 -9.56 4.24
CA MET A 71 0.18 -10.56 4.54
C MET A 71 1.60 -10.03 4.35
N ALA A 72 1.87 -9.28 3.28
CA ALA A 72 3.17 -8.69 3.02
C ALA A 72 3.59 -7.75 4.15
N VAL A 73 2.66 -6.92 4.63
CA VAL A 73 2.94 -5.98 5.73
C VAL A 73 3.02 -6.69 7.08
N ASN A 74 2.18 -7.70 7.34
CA ASN A 74 2.29 -8.53 8.54
C ASN A 74 3.62 -9.29 8.65
N ASN A 75 4.29 -9.56 7.53
CA ASN A 75 5.60 -10.22 7.52
C ASN A 75 6.77 -9.29 7.88
N VAL A 76 6.53 -7.99 8.02
CA VAL A 76 7.54 -7.04 8.49
C VAL A 76 7.78 -7.28 9.99
N PRO A 77 9.01 -7.63 10.43
CA PRO A 77 9.27 -8.10 11.81
C PRO A 77 8.86 -7.16 12.96
N GLU A 78 8.70 -5.87 12.66
CA GLU A 78 8.36 -4.80 13.60
C GLU A 78 6.85 -4.50 13.64
N VAL A 79 6.08 -5.05 12.70
CA VAL A 79 4.62 -4.89 12.66
C VAL A 79 3.98 -5.88 13.63
N ALA A 80 3.13 -5.39 14.53
CA ALA A 80 2.38 -6.22 15.46
C ALA A 80 1.19 -6.90 14.79
N SER A 81 0.48 -6.15 13.95
CA SER A 81 -0.67 -6.59 13.17
C SER A 81 -0.89 -5.62 12.02
N ALA A 82 -1.17 -6.11 10.83
CA ALA A 82 -1.56 -5.31 9.67
C ALA A 82 -3.02 -5.59 9.31
N ARG A 83 -3.74 -4.53 8.94
CA ARG A 83 -5.11 -4.60 8.42
C ARG A 83 -5.23 -3.72 7.18
N VAL A 84 -5.89 -4.24 6.15
CA VAL A 84 -6.21 -3.46 4.95
C VAL A 84 -7.67 -2.99 5.00
N GLU A 85 -7.86 -1.70 4.77
CA GLU A 85 -9.17 -1.07 4.59
C GLU A 85 -9.32 -0.66 3.12
N LEU A 86 -10.22 -1.36 2.42
CA LEU A 86 -10.53 -1.09 1.04
C LEU A 86 -11.57 0.03 0.93
N VAL A 87 -11.20 1.13 0.27
CA VAL A 87 -12.07 2.27 0.00
C VAL A 87 -12.28 2.43 -1.51
N TRP A 88 -13.44 2.97 -1.88
CA TRP A 88 -13.80 3.24 -3.27
C TRP A 88 -13.91 4.74 -3.58
N GLU A 89 -13.85 5.57 -2.54
CA GLU A 89 -13.92 7.02 -2.62
C GLU A 89 -12.68 7.64 -1.97
N PRO A 90 -11.93 8.50 -2.68
CA PRO A 90 -12.10 8.85 -4.09
C PRO A 90 -11.78 7.67 -5.03
N PRO A 91 -12.42 7.58 -6.22
CA PRO A 91 -12.09 6.55 -7.20
C PRO A 91 -10.67 6.77 -7.73
N TRP A 92 -9.94 5.68 -7.93
CA TRP A 92 -8.61 5.73 -8.52
C TRP A 92 -8.66 6.30 -9.94
N ASN A 93 -7.63 7.07 -10.31
CA ASN A 93 -7.42 7.50 -11.68
C ASN A 93 -5.92 7.45 -12.05
N PRO A 94 -5.58 7.33 -13.35
CA PRO A 94 -4.20 7.28 -13.83
C PRO A 94 -3.32 8.48 -13.41
N ASP A 95 -3.90 9.65 -13.11
CA ASP A 95 -3.11 10.81 -12.68
C ASP A 95 -2.51 10.62 -11.28
N MET A 96 -3.06 9.68 -10.48
CA MET A 96 -2.56 9.29 -9.16
C MET A 96 -1.29 8.42 -9.21
N MET A 97 -0.92 7.91 -10.38
CA MET A 97 0.32 7.17 -10.55
C MET A 97 1.54 8.07 -10.31
N SER A 98 2.59 7.48 -9.75
CA SER A 98 3.88 8.16 -9.62
C SER A 98 4.47 8.46 -11.00
N GLU A 99 5.38 9.44 -11.06
CA GLU A 99 6.11 9.75 -12.30
C GLU A 99 6.90 8.55 -12.83
N ALA A 100 7.38 7.68 -11.93
CA ALA A 100 8.06 6.44 -12.29
C ALA A 100 7.11 5.45 -12.98
N ALA A 101 5.91 5.25 -12.43
CA ALA A 101 4.88 4.40 -13.03
C ALA A 101 4.40 4.93 -14.39
N LYS A 102 4.22 6.25 -14.52
CA LYS A 102 3.85 6.88 -15.80
C LYS A 102 4.90 6.64 -16.88
N LEU A 103 6.18 6.81 -16.54
CA LEU A 103 7.30 6.56 -17.46
C LEU A 103 7.37 5.09 -17.89
N GLU A 104 7.16 4.16 -16.95
CA GLU A 104 7.19 2.71 -17.22
C GLU A 104 6.05 2.27 -18.14
N LEU A 105 4.87 2.89 -18.03
CA LEU A 105 3.72 2.64 -18.89
C LEU A 105 3.72 3.45 -20.20
N GLY A 106 4.69 4.37 -20.37
CA GLY A 106 4.87 5.14 -21.60
C GLY A 106 3.89 6.31 -21.78
N PHE A 107 3.46 6.92 -20.67
CA PHE A 107 2.71 8.19 -20.68
C PHE A 107 3.59 9.40 -21.01
#